data_AF-A0A9J7IJC8-F1
#
_entry.id   AF-A0A9J7IJC8-F1
#
_cell.length_a   1.000
_cell.length_b   1.000
_cell.length_c   1.000
_cell.angle_alpha   90.00
_cell.angle_beta   90.00
_cell.angle_gamma   90.00
#
_symmetry.space_group_name_H-M   'P 1'
#
loop_
_entity.id
_entity.type
_entity.pdbx_description
1 polymer ?
#
loop_
_entity_poly.entity_id
_entity_poly.type
_entity_poly.pdbx_seq_one_letter_code
_entity_poly.pdbx_strand_id
1 'polypeptide(L)'
;MGLVELQYGIETPHRIGLQLQKNQPYSLLIYIYFYCQSSDNPEEATAPLLPYLVEHILKLPKSFKPPAYIIKALWLVFAMSTISNGSLESLGERVYLEKATDRLISMLYPDPSIYYTHNPALLLWAFTSQRISHCVRLHVLSQWFKSEDSLPADLTTQPIVWELLLNILIQCNDKTIVGNCMEALHVCLEDGDDDSRQDFAGLIWSMLPNVLSKVLIDTEYQIDTNICHFLDLATTLPPLEIDQIVCLKTAVLITAIFSKNLPEHCEESTKHHYEYVCLKLGLYLLSLSNSQNDNRVLLTYTNRVGFLQSVLAAADSTNENVSCAALQLLSYVIHYFTKNNYQPKSVLQIQTHLIIKTLKRDSTNERGASLLQLVYMVLNTGASSPLALAYSVEDQPTVNIQCNALRALMLRIQLMLCCRDSKNQSTAGWKTLSSIFKHAIVTKNDTKLIATLTSQPWTHTLIQFQLTQDLTPEFLTFTQNWLTLLKITIKKCQEMNKIQHCKQSLVIKTMVLMKKNLIAEGALKEISEKVLVIVDDILEDSKVKY
;
A
#
# COMPACT_ATOMS: atom_id res chain seq x y z
N MET A 1 -14.66 63.93 8.93
CA MET A 1 -15.36 63.25 7.81
C MET A 1 -14.62 61.95 7.60
N GLY A 2 -15.25 60.77 7.69
CA GLY A 2 -14.43 59.54 7.55
C GLY A 2 -15.06 58.17 7.77
N LEU A 3 -16.33 58.04 8.17
CA LEU A 3 -16.99 56.72 8.28
C LEU A 3 -18.47 56.77 7.82
N VAL A 4 -19.18 57.86 8.12
CA VAL A 4 -20.60 58.02 7.78
C VAL A 4 -20.83 58.19 6.28
N GLU A 5 -19.98 58.93 5.56
CA GLU A 5 -20.12 59.17 4.11
C GLU A 5 -19.78 57.92 3.26
N LEU A 6 -18.97 57.01 3.80
CA LEU A 6 -18.65 55.73 3.17
C LEU A 6 -19.79 54.70 3.29
N GLN A 7 -20.55 54.72 4.39
CA GLN A 7 -21.76 53.88 4.57
C GLN A 7 -22.87 54.19 3.55
N TYR A 8 -22.89 55.40 2.99
CA TYR A 8 -23.87 55.82 1.98
C TYR A 8 -23.39 55.63 0.53
N GLY A 9 -22.22 55.00 0.31
CA GLY A 9 -21.68 54.77 -1.04
C GLY A 9 -21.24 56.04 -1.77
N ILE A 10 -20.97 57.14 -1.06
CA ILE A 10 -20.71 58.47 -1.66
C ILE A 10 -19.24 58.64 -2.08
N GLU A 11 -18.30 57.88 -1.51
CA GLU A 11 -16.88 57.98 -1.85
C GLU A 11 -16.44 56.94 -2.89
N THR A 12 -15.82 57.41 -3.97
CA THR A 12 -15.23 56.54 -4.99
C THR A 12 -13.95 55.87 -4.47
N PRO A 13 -13.63 54.62 -4.88
CA PRO A 13 -12.43 53.89 -4.45
C PRO A 13 -11.12 54.67 -4.59
N HIS A 14 -11.03 55.54 -5.58
CA HIS A 14 -9.88 56.43 -5.79
C HIS A 14 -9.71 57.49 -4.68
N ARG A 15 -10.81 58.04 -4.14
CA ARG A 15 -10.78 58.98 -3.01
C ARG A 15 -10.35 58.29 -1.71
N ILE A 16 -10.81 57.06 -1.50
CA ILE A 16 -10.40 56.19 -0.39
C ILE A 16 -8.88 55.93 -0.46
N GLY A 17 -8.37 55.57 -1.64
CA GLY A 17 -6.93 55.37 -1.87
C GLY A 17 -6.06 56.58 -1.50
N LEU A 18 -6.47 57.79 -1.89
CA LEU A 18 -5.77 59.02 -1.53
C LEU A 18 -5.81 59.33 -0.02
N GLN A 19 -6.85 58.89 0.69
CA GLN A 19 -6.94 59.05 2.15
C GLN A 19 -6.04 58.07 2.92
N LEU A 20 -5.74 56.88 2.37
CA LEU A 20 -4.74 55.95 2.93
C LEU A 20 -3.32 56.55 2.96
N GLN A 21 -3.07 57.62 2.21
CA GLN A 21 -1.82 58.36 2.19
C GLN A 21 -1.79 59.55 3.16
N LYS A 22 -2.93 59.87 3.82
CA LYS A 22 -3.08 60.99 4.77
C LYS A 22 -3.10 60.51 6.23
N ASN A 23 -3.25 61.44 7.18
CA ASN A 23 -2.99 61.28 8.62
C ASN A 23 -3.82 60.22 9.41
N GLN A 24 -4.73 59.44 8.80
CA GLN A 24 -5.54 58.43 9.50
C GLN A 24 -5.73 57.11 8.70
N PRO A 25 -4.65 56.40 8.31
CA PRO A 25 -4.74 55.23 7.44
C PRO A 25 -5.41 54.01 8.13
N TYR A 26 -5.35 53.94 9.45
CA TYR A 26 -5.78 52.75 10.21
C TYR A 26 -7.30 52.63 10.34
N SER A 27 -8.02 53.72 10.60
CA SER A 27 -9.48 53.72 10.66
C SER A 27 -10.09 53.34 9.31
N LEU A 28 -9.47 53.81 8.22
CA LEU A 28 -9.89 53.51 6.86
C LEU A 28 -9.62 52.05 6.47
N LEU A 29 -8.45 51.51 6.80
CA LEU A 29 -8.15 50.08 6.59
C LEU A 29 -9.13 49.16 7.33
N ILE A 30 -9.49 49.49 8.57
CA ILE A 30 -10.47 48.73 9.36
C ILE A 30 -11.85 48.79 8.71
N TYR A 31 -12.27 49.96 8.22
CA TYR A 31 -13.53 50.11 7.50
C TYR A 31 -13.58 49.23 6.25
N ILE A 32 -12.55 49.31 5.39
CA ILE A 32 -12.47 48.52 4.16
C ILE A 32 -12.44 47.02 4.50
N TYR A 33 -11.71 46.63 5.56
CA TYR A 33 -11.69 45.25 6.03
C TYR A 33 -13.11 44.73 6.33
N PHE A 34 -13.93 45.47 7.09
CA PHE A 34 -15.30 45.04 7.36
C PHE A 34 -16.17 45.06 6.10
N TYR A 35 -15.99 46.04 5.22
CA TYR A 35 -16.67 46.07 3.92
C TYR A 35 -16.36 44.83 3.07
N CYS A 36 -15.09 44.41 3.03
CA CYS A 36 -14.67 43.19 2.33
C CYS A 36 -15.30 41.91 2.91
N GLN A 37 -15.67 41.90 4.19
CA GLN A 37 -16.32 40.76 4.83
C GLN A 37 -17.83 40.75 4.68
N SER A 38 -18.47 41.91 4.47
CA SER A 38 -19.92 42.06 4.50
C SER A 38 -20.58 42.37 3.16
N SER A 39 -19.79 42.67 2.11
CA SER A 39 -20.31 43.04 0.78
C SER A 39 -20.33 41.84 -0.15
N ASP A 40 -21.34 41.77 -1.01
CA ASP A 40 -21.47 40.74 -2.05
C ASP A 40 -20.48 40.95 -3.22
N ASN A 41 -20.08 42.20 -3.48
CA ASN A 41 -19.15 42.59 -4.56
C ASN A 41 -17.98 43.45 -4.04
N PRO A 42 -17.11 42.90 -3.18
CA PRO A 42 -16.02 43.66 -2.59
C PRO A 42 -14.94 44.07 -3.60
N GLU A 43 -14.85 43.37 -4.73
CA GLU A 43 -13.85 43.54 -5.79
C GLU A 43 -13.89 44.92 -6.46
N GLU A 44 -15.08 45.48 -6.65
CA GLU A 44 -15.29 46.80 -7.25
C GLU A 44 -14.65 47.91 -6.42
N ALA A 45 -14.61 47.73 -5.10
CA ALA A 45 -14.01 48.69 -4.18
C ALA A 45 -12.53 48.43 -3.94
N THR A 46 -12.08 47.17 -3.98
CA THR A 46 -10.70 46.79 -3.63
C THR A 46 -9.73 46.87 -4.79
N ALA A 47 -10.11 46.51 -6.03
CA ALA A 47 -9.18 46.52 -7.17
C ALA A 47 -8.50 47.88 -7.40
N PRO A 48 -9.21 49.03 -7.34
CA PRO A 48 -8.61 50.35 -7.55
C PRO A 48 -7.69 50.81 -6.40
N LEU A 49 -7.72 50.14 -5.24
CA LEU A 49 -6.90 50.48 -4.08
C LEU A 49 -5.47 49.93 -4.16
N LEU A 50 -5.21 48.95 -5.04
CA LEU A 50 -3.92 48.25 -5.08
C LEU A 50 -2.70 49.20 -5.18
N PRO A 51 -2.67 50.21 -6.09
CA PRO A 51 -1.52 51.11 -6.19
C PRO A 51 -1.26 51.88 -4.89
N TYR A 52 -2.33 52.31 -4.23
CA TYR A 52 -2.27 53.05 -2.96
C TYR A 52 -1.79 52.18 -1.80
N LEU A 53 -2.22 50.91 -1.76
CA LEU A 53 -1.78 49.95 -0.76
C LEU A 53 -0.30 49.59 -0.93
N VAL A 54 0.16 49.39 -2.17
CA VAL A 54 1.58 49.15 -2.49
C VAL A 54 2.42 50.32 -2.01
N GLU A 55 2.03 51.55 -2.36
CA GLU A 55 2.76 52.75 -1.92
C GLU A 55 2.75 52.91 -0.40
N HIS A 56 1.61 52.66 0.25
CA HIS A 56 1.49 52.71 1.72
C HIS A 56 2.43 51.72 2.39
N ILE A 57 2.43 50.45 1.97
CA ILE A 57 3.28 49.39 2.53
C ILE A 57 4.77 49.73 2.36
N LEU A 58 5.16 50.27 1.21
CA LEU A 58 6.55 50.60 0.91
C LEU A 58 7.04 51.85 1.65
N LYS A 59 6.15 52.78 2.00
CA LYS A 59 6.48 53.96 2.82
C LYS A 59 6.65 53.65 4.31
N LEU A 60 6.14 52.52 4.81
CA LEU A 60 6.29 52.15 6.21
C LEU A 60 7.77 51.91 6.56
N PRO A 61 8.29 52.48 7.67
CA PRO A 61 9.68 52.28 8.08
C PRO A 61 10.01 50.79 8.27
N LYS A 62 11.22 50.37 7.87
CA LYS A 62 11.62 48.95 7.92
C LYS A 62 11.56 48.31 9.32
N SER A 63 11.81 49.11 10.35
CA SER A 63 11.78 48.72 11.76
C SER A 63 10.38 48.79 12.40
N PHE A 64 9.41 49.40 11.72
CA PHE A 64 8.07 49.60 12.27
C PHE A 64 7.17 48.41 11.95
N LYS A 65 6.54 47.84 13.00
CA LYS A 65 5.51 46.81 12.88
C LYS A 65 4.16 47.39 13.34
N PRO A 66 3.15 47.47 12.47
CA PRO A 66 1.82 47.96 12.86
C PRO A 66 1.18 47.07 13.94
N PRO A 67 0.14 47.56 14.66
CA PRO A 67 -0.65 46.73 15.56
C PRO A 67 -1.27 45.52 14.84
N ALA A 68 -1.48 44.41 15.57
CA ALA A 68 -1.92 43.14 15.00
C ALA A 68 -3.23 43.23 14.19
N TYR A 69 -4.22 43.97 14.69
CA TYR A 69 -5.49 44.17 13.99
C TYR A 69 -5.34 44.97 12.68
N ILE A 70 -4.32 45.84 12.59
CA ILE A 70 -3.99 46.55 11.35
C ILE A 70 -3.30 45.63 10.36
N ILE A 71 -2.38 44.77 10.82
CA ILE A 71 -1.73 43.76 9.96
C ILE A 71 -2.80 42.82 9.38
N LYS A 72 -3.75 42.37 10.21
CA LYS A 72 -4.90 41.54 9.79
C LYS A 72 -5.75 42.24 8.71
N ALA A 73 -6.14 43.48 8.95
CA ALA A 73 -6.91 44.27 8.00
C ALA A 73 -6.15 44.49 6.68
N LEU A 74 -4.89 44.92 6.79
CA LEU A 74 -4.02 45.19 5.65
C LEU A 74 -3.80 43.94 4.79
N TRP A 75 -3.62 42.77 5.41
CA TRP A 75 -3.40 41.53 4.68
C TRP A 75 -4.61 41.13 3.83
N LEU A 76 -5.82 41.13 4.41
CA LEU A 76 -7.04 40.80 3.67
C LEU A 76 -7.30 41.79 2.53
N VAL A 77 -7.22 43.09 2.82
CA VAL A 77 -7.50 44.13 1.82
C VAL A 77 -6.46 44.07 0.70
N PHE A 78 -5.18 43.88 1.01
CA PHE A 78 -4.13 43.71 0.02
C PHE A 78 -4.34 42.46 -0.85
N ALA A 79 -4.70 41.32 -0.26
CA ALA A 79 -4.97 40.08 -0.98
C ALA A 79 -6.15 40.23 -1.96
N MET A 80 -7.28 40.76 -1.47
CA MET A 80 -8.46 41.07 -2.29
C MET A 80 -8.09 42.01 -3.44
N SER A 81 -7.43 43.13 -3.15
CA SER A 81 -6.99 44.09 -4.17
C SER A 81 -6.05 43.48 -5.20
N THR A 82 -5.21 42.52 -4.81
CA THR A 82 -4.26 41.85 -5.71
C THR A 82 -4.97 40.86 -6.63
N ILE A 83 -5.92 40.08 -6.12
CA ILE A 83 -6.66 39.09 -6.91
C ILE A 83 -7.64 39.76 -7.87
N SER A 84 -8.37 40.77 -7.40
CA SER A 84 -9.35 41.48 -8.21
C SER A 84 -8.73 42.36 -9.30
N ASN A 85 -7.42 42.66 -9.22
CA ASN A 85 -6.73 43.50 -10.19
C ASN A 85 -5.95 42.63 -11.21
N GLY A 86 -6.66 42.19 -12.25
CA GLY A 86 -6.16 41.26 -13.26
C GLY A 86 -5.21 41.83 -14.32
N SER A 87 -4.87 43.12 -14.31
CA SER A 87 -4.04 43.74 -15.36
C SER A 87 -2.94 44.65 -14.80
N LEU A 88 -1.79 44.07 -14.46
CA LEU A 88 -0.55 44.83 -14.27
C LEU A 88 0.07 45.09 -15.64
N GLU A 89 -0.15 46.29 -16.16
CA GLU A 89 0.22 46.71 -17.53
C GLU A 89 1.73 46.93 -17.71
N SER A 90 2.47 47.27 -16.63
CA SER A 90 3.90 47.55 -16.69
C SER A 90 4.78 46.63 -15.83
N LEU A 91 6.02 46.39 -16.28
CA LEU A 91 7.02 45.63 -15.52
C LEU A 91 7.37 46.32 -14.18
N GLY A 92 7.34 47.65 -14.14
CA GLY A 92 7.63 48.44 -12.94
C GLY A 92 6.63 48.21 -11.82
N GLU A 93 5.33 48.20 -12.15
CA GLU A 93 4.25 47.93 -11.18
C GLU A 93 4.36 46.54 -10.57
N ARG A 94 4.73 45.54 -11.38
CA ARG A 94 5.00 44.17 -10.89
C ARG A 94 6.13 44.13 -9.87
N VAL A 95 7.24 44.85 -10.12
CA VAL A 95 8.37 44.90 -9.18
C VAL A 95 7.97 45.58 -7.85
N TYR A 96 7.18 46.64 -7.90
CA TYR A 96 6.72 47.31 -6.67
C TYR A 96 5.72 46.45 -5.89
N LEU A 97 4.81 45.77 -6.58
CA LEU A 97 3.89 44.81 -5.97
C LEU A 97 4.66 43.71 -5.24
N GLU A 98 5.65 43.08 -5.91
CA GLU A 98 6.47 42.04 -5.31
C GLU A 98 7.28 42.52 -4.10
N LYS A 99 7.75 43.77 -4.09
CA LYS A 99 8.41 44.36 -2.91
C LYS A 99 7.44 44.61 -1.77
N ALA A 100 6.20 45.02 -2.08
CA ALA A 100 5.16 45.20 -1.08
C ALA A 100 4.73 43.85 -0.48
N THR A 101 4.63 42.81 -1.31
CA THR A 101 4.40 41.42 -0.88
C THR A 101 5.47 40.95 0.10
N ASP A 102 6.76 41.11 -0.23
CA ASP A 102 7.87 40.77 0.67
C ASP A 102 7.76 41.49 2.02
N ARG A 103 7.40 42.78 1.96
CA ARG A 103 7.26 43.61 3.16
C ARG A 103 6.08 43.16 4.02
N LEU A 104 4.95 42.83 3.41
CA LEU A 104 3.77 42.31 4.11
C LEU A 104 4.07 40.95 4.73
N ILE A 105 4.70 40.02 4.00
CA ILE A 105 5.13 38.71 4.51
C ILE A 105 6.00 38.88 5.76
N SER A 106 6.95 39.83 5.75
CA SER A 106 7.80 40.10 6.92
C SER A 106 7.02 40.53 8.16
N MET A 107 5.83 41.14 8.00
CA MET A 107 4.96 41.53 9.12
C MET A 107 4.19 40.34 9.71
N LEU A 108 3.92 39.30 8.92
CA LEU A 108 3.18 38.10 9.35
C LEU A 108 4.00 37.17 10.25
N TYR A 109 5.33 37.23 10.19
CA TYR A 109 6.19 36.45 11.08
C TYR A 109 6.07 36.89 12.57
N PRO A 110 6.27 35.97 13.53
CA PRO A 110 6.66 34.56 13.34
C PRO A 110 5.52 33.60 13.00
N ASP A 111 4.27 33.93 13.36
CA ASP A 111 3.10 33.07 13.16
C ASP A 111 2.00 33.80 12.37
N PRO A 112 1.81 33.48 11.08
CA PRO A 112 0.76 34.05 10.24
C PRO A 112 -0.67 33.76 10.73
N SER A 113 -0.86 32.67 11.51
CA SER A 113 -2.18 32.23 11.97
C SER A 113 -2.92 33.28 12.79
N ILE A 114 -2.17 34.09 13.56
CA ILE A 114 -2.72 35.12 14.46
C ILE A 114 -3.46 36.22 13.66
N TYR A 115 -3.00 36.48 12.43
CA TYR A 115 -3.56 37.52 11.57
C TYR A 115 -4.55 36.97 10.55
N TYR A 116 -4.77 35.65 10.53
CA TYR A 116 -5.62 35.02 9.54
C TYR A 116 -7.08 35.46 9.68
N THR A 117 -7.72 35.65 8.53
CA THR A 117 -9.14 35.92 8.39
C THR A 117 -9.70 34.91 7.42
N HIS A 118 -10.71 34.14 7.82
CA HIS A 118 -11.30 33.15 6.93
C HIS A 118 -11.94 33.85 5.72
N ASN A 119 -11.27 33.77 4.58
CA ASN A 119 -11.70 34.37 3.32
C ASN A 119 -10.94 33.73 2.14
N PRO A 120 -11.63 33.34 1.04
CA PRO A 120 -11.00 32.71 -0.13
C PRO A 120 -9.86 33.52 -0.74
N ALA A 121 -9.90 34.85 -0.66
CA ALA A 121 -8.86 35.69 -1.23
C ALA A 121 -7.52 35.55 -0.52
N LEU A 122 -7.49 35.29 0.80
CA LEU A 122 -6.21 35.00 1.46
C LEU A 122 -5.61 33.67 0.98
N LEU A 123 -6.46 32.67 0.75
CA LEU A 123 -6.06 31.37 0.22
C LEU A 123 -5.49 31.53 -1.20
N LEU A 124 -6.26 32.10 -2.12
CA LEU A 124 -5.83 32.31 -3.51
C LEU A 124 -4.57 33.19 -3.57
N TRP A 125 -4.52 34.26 -2.78
CA TRP A 125 -3.37 35.18 -2.74
C TRP A 125 -2.09 34.46 -2.35
N ALA A 126 -2.14 33.52 -1.41
CA ALA A 126 -0.97 32.74 -0.98
C ALA A 126 -0.28 32.00 -2.14
N PHE A 127 -1.01 31.71 -3.22
CA PHE A 127 -0.52 31.04 -4.42
C PHE A 127 -0.25 31.98 -5.61
N THR A 128 -0.54 33.28 -5.50
CA THR A 128 -0.35 34.24 -6.62
C THR A 128 1.11 34.56 -6.95
N SER A 129 2.03 34.46 -5.98
CA SER A 129 3.45 34.78 -6.18
C SER A 129 4.37 33.74 -5.56
N GLN A 130 5.45 33.43 -6.26
CA GLN A 130 6.53 32.55 -5.79
C GLN A 130 7.25 33.14 -4.56
N ARG A 131 7.25 34.47 -4.37
CA ARG A 131 7.89 35.12 -3.22
C ARG A 131 7.22 34.83 -1.88
N ILE A 132 5.95 34.45 -1.91
CA ILE A 132 5.22 34.05 -0.72
C ILE A 132 5.87 32.78 -0.17
N SER A 133 6.49 32.88 1.01
CA SER A 133 7.23 31.76 1.59
C SER A 133 6.32 30.56 1.83
N HIS A 134 6.87 29.35 1.68
CA HIS A 134 6.18 28.09 1.96
C HIS A 134 5.56 28.05 3.37
N CYS A 135 6.22 28.66 4.36
CA CYS A 135 5.70 28.80 5.72
C CYS A 135 4.34 29.51 5.76
N VAL A 136 4.19 30.64 5.05
CA VAL A 136 2.91 31.38 5.01
C VAL A 136 1.83 30.55 4.31
N ARG A 137 2.16 29.93 3.17
CA ARG A 137 1.20 29.07 2.43
C ARG A 137 0.69 27.93 3.31
N LEU A 138 1.59 27.26 4.03
CA LEU A 138 1.25 26.15 4.92
C LEU A 138 0.29 26.60 6.03
N HIS A 139 0.58 27.72 6.71
CA HIS A 139 -0.30 28.24 7.77
C HIS A 139 -1.68 28.65 7.22
N VAL A 140 -1.73 29.32 6.07
CA VAL A 140 -3.00 29.71 5.43
C VAL A 140 -3.85 28.48 5.11
N LEU A 141 -3.23 27.47 4.50
CA LEU A 141 -3.91 26.23 4.11
C LEU A 141 -4.36 25.42 5.34
N SER A 142 -3.54 25.33 6.40
CA SER A 142 -3.95 24.70 7.66
C SER A 142 -5.11 25.42 8.34
N GLN A 143 -5.16 26.76 8.30
CA GLN A 143 -6.29 27.51 8.87
C GLN A 143 -7.55 27.37 8.02
N TRP A 144 -7.42 27.27 6.69
CA TRP A 144 -8.54 26.97 5.81
C TRP A 144 -9.22 25.65 6.18
N PHE A 145 -8.43 24.58 6.33
CA PHE A 145 -8.95 23.26 6.70
C PHE A 145 -9.47 23.13 8.14
N LYS A 146 -9.27 24.13 9.00
CA LYS A 146 -9.99 24.19 10.29
C LYS A 146 -11.45 24.56 10.11
N SER A 147 -11.79 25.26 9.03
CA SER A 147 -13.12 25.84 8.81
C SER A 147 -13.85 25.18 7.65
N GLU A 148 -13.13 24.75 6.62
CA GLU A 148 -13.67 24.15 5.40
C GLU A 148 -13.15 22.72 5.22
N ASP A 149 -13.94 21.91 4.51
CA ASP A 149 -13.63 20.51 4.19
C ASP A 149 -13.00 20.33 2.80
N SER A 150 -13.02 21.37 1.96
CA SER A 150 -12.70 21.26 0.53
C SER A 150 -11.84 22.42 0.03
N LEU A 151 -11.19 22.21 -1.13
CA LEU A 151 -10.41 23.23 -1.82
C LEU A 151 -11.16 23.81 -3.02
N PRO A 152 -10.97 25.10 -3.34
CA PRO A 152 -11.39 25.67 -4.61
C PRO A 152 -10.77 24.91 -5.80
N ALA A 153 -11.55 24.70 -6.86
CA ALA A 153 -11.12 23.94 -8.05
C ALA A 153 -9.84 24.49 -8.71
N ASP A 154 -9.61 25.80 -8.66
CA ASP A 154 -8.41 26.42 -9.23
C ASP A 154 -7.10 25.98 -8.54
N LEU A 155 -7.20 25.43 -7.32
CA LEU A 155 -6.07 24.97 -6.52
C LEU A 155 -5.88 23.45 -6.55
N THR A 156 -6.90 22.67 -6.93
CA THR A 156 -6.83 21.20 -6.89
C THR A 156 -5.84 20.63 -7.91
N THR A 157 -5.53 21.37 -8.97
CA THR A 157 -4.60 20.95 -10.04
C THR A 157 -3.16 21.46 -9.83
N GLN A 158 -2.88 22.24 -8.79
CA GLN A 158 -1.56 22.86 -8.61
C GLN A 158 -0.60 21.95 -7.82
N PRO A 159 0.54 21.51 -8.38
CA PRO A 159 1.46 20.58 -7.69
C PRO A 159 2.01 21.11 -6.36
N ILE A 160 2.21 22.42 -6.24
CA ILE A 160 2.67 23.06 -5.00
C ILE A 160 1.66 22.93 -3.86
N VAL A 161 0.36 22.87 -4.18
CA VAL A 161 -0.70 22.64 -3.19
C VAL A 161 -0.59 21.21 -2.68
N TRP A 162 -0.33 20.22 -3.54
CA TRP A 162 -0.20 18.83 -3.14
C TRP A 162 0.98 18.60 -2.19
N GLU A 163 2.13 19.24 -2.46
CA GLU A 163 3.28 19.24 -1.55
C GLU A 163 2.94 19.86 -0.18
N LEU A 164 2.17 20.95 -0.17
CA LEU A 164 1.73 21.59 1.08
C LEU A 164 0.76 20.72 1.87
N LEU A 165 -0.20 20.06 1.21
CA LEU A 165 -1.11 19.09 1.82
C LEU A 165 -0.33 17.95 2.46
N LEU A 166 0.67 17.41 1.76
CA LEU A 166 1.54 16.37 2.29
C LEU A 166 2.32 16.84 3.52
N ASN A 167 2.80 18.09 3.52
CA ASN A 167 3.47 18.67 4.68
C ASN A 167 2.52 18.88 5.87
N ILE A 168 1.26 19.28 5.62
CA ILE A 168 0.23 19.39 6.66
C ILE A 168 -0.02 18.01 7.27
N LEU A 169 -0.19 16.98 6.44
CA LEU A 169 -0.39 15.61 6.90
C LEU A 169 0.74 15.15 7.82
N ILE A 170 2.00 15.47 7.51
CA ILE A 170 3.16 15.04 8.29
C ILE A 170 3.36 15.85 9.59
N GLN A 171 2.94 17.12 9.63
CA GLN A 171 3.30 18.05 10.70
C GLN A 171 2.14 18.42 11.64
N CYS A 172 0.89 18.21 11.22
CA CYS A 172 -0.28 18.66 11.95
C CYS A 172 -0.84 17.57 12.87
N ASN A 173 -1.05 17.90 14.15
CA ASN A 173 -1.63 16.98 15.12
C ASN A 173 -3.17 17.12 15.27
N ASP A 174 -3.77 18.09 14.58
CA ASP A 174 -5.21 18.33 14.63
C ASP A 174 -5.94 17.36 13.70
N LYS A 175 -6.72 16.44 14.28
CA LYS A 175 -7.44 15.39 13.55
C LYS A 175 -8.43 15.94 12.52
N THR A 176 -9.06 17.09 12.79
CA THR A 176 -10.01 17.69 11.85
C THR A 176 -9.29 18.21 10.62
N ILE A 177 -8.17 18.91 10.81
CA ILE A 177 -7.34 19.41 9.71
C ILE A 177 -6.80 18.25 8.87
N VAL A 178 -6.31 17.20 9.52
CA VAL A 178 -5.78 16.02 8.82
C VAL A 178 -6.88 15.32 8.02
N GLY A 179 -8.07 15.14 8.59
CA GLY A 179 -9.20 14.53 7.87
C GLY A 179 -9.56 15.30 6.60
N ASN A 180 -9.80 16.60 6.73
CA ASN A 180 -10.14 17.47 5.59
C ASN A 180 -8.98 17.55 4.58
N CYS A 181 -7.73 17.57 5.05
CA CYS A 181 -6.56 17.54 4.19
C CYS A 181 -6.46 16.25 3.37
N MET A 182 -6.80 15.10 3.96
CA MET A 182 -6.81 13.81 3.26
C MET A 182 -7.90 13.77 2.19
N GLU A 183 -9.11 14.22 2.51
CA GLU A 183 -10.21 14.31 1.55
C GLU A 183 -9.86 15.21 0.37
N ALA A 184 -9.33 16.41 0.65
CA ALA A 184 -8.87 17.33 -0.39
C ALA A 184 -7.74 16.75 -1.24
N LEU A 185 -6.82 16.00 -0.64
CA LEU A 185 -5.74 15.34 -1.37
C LEU A 185 -6.26 14.22 -2.28
N HIS A 186 -7.28 13.47 -1.87
CA HIS A 186 -7.94 12.50 -2.74
C HIS A 186 -8.58 13.18 -3.97
N VAL A 187 -9.28 14.30 -3.77
CA VAL A 187 -9.85 15.09 -4.88
C VAL A 187 -8.75 15.60 -5.81
N CYS A 188 -7.65 16.12 -5.26
CA CYS A 188 -6.50 16.58 -6.05
C CYS A 188 -5.92 15.45 -6.93
N LEU A 189 -5.83 14.23 -6.40
CA LEU A 189 -5.34 13.08 -7.13
C LEU A 189 -6.32 12.56 -8.20
N GLU A 190 -7.63 12.71 -7.98
CA GLU A 190 -8.65 12.36 -8.95
C GLU A 190 -8.68 13.34 -10.14
N ASP A 191 -8.54 14.64 -9.85
CA ASP A 191 -8.54 15.71 -10.86
C ASP A 191 -7.19 15.86 -11.58
N GLY A 192 -6.12 15.31 -11.01
CA GLY A 192 -4.75 15.45 -11.46
C GLY A 192 -4.40 14.64 -12.73
N ASP A 193 -3.61 15.24 -13.61
CA ASP A 193 -3.04 14.53 -14.75
C ASP A 193 -2.04 13.43 -14.32
N ASP A 194 -1.79 12.48 -15.21
CA ASP A 194 -0.93 11.32 -14.91
C ASP A 194 0.52 11.74 -14.59
N ASP A 195 1.06 12.77 -15.26
CA ASP A 195 2.44 13.21 -15.08
C ASP A 195 2.61 13.87 -13.70
N SER A 196 1.71 14.79 -13.33
CA SER A 196 1.68 15.40 -11.99
C SER A 196 1.55 14.34 -10.88
N ARG A 197 0.74 13.30 -11.10
CA ARG A 197 0.61 12.18 -10.15
C ARG A 197 1.89 11.36 -10.01
N GLN A 198 2.62 11.15 -11.09
CA GLN A 198 3.92 10.46 -11.03
C GLN A 198 4.98 11.28 -10.30
N ASP A 199 5.06 12.58 -10.58
CA ASP A 199 5.98 13.49 -9.87
C ASP A 199 5.67 13.53 -8.36
N PHE A 200 4.38 13.59 -8.02
CA PHE A 200 3.94 13.55 -6.62
C PHE A 200 4.21 12.21 -5.94
N ALA A 201 4.03 11.09 -6.64
CA ALA A 201 4.42 9.76 -6.14
C ALA A 201 5.93 9.69 -5.86
N GLY A 202 6.76 10.24 -6.74
CA GLY A 202 8.21 10.38 -6.53
C GLY A 202 8.54 11.21 -5.28
N LEU A 203 7.82 12.31 -5.06
CA LEU A 203 7.96 13.15 -3.87
C LEU A 203 7.63 12.39 -2.58
N ILE A 204 6.47 11.72 -2.52
CA ILE A 204 6.06 10.91 -1.35
C ILE A 204 7.15 9.90 -1.01
N TRP A 205 7.62 9.16 -2.03
CA TRP A 205 8.62 8.13 -1.81
C TRP A 205 9.98 8.68 -1.39
N SER A 206 10.38 9.85 -1.89
CA SER A 206 11.60 10.55 -1.44
C SER A 206 11.53 10.98 0.04
N MET A 207 10.32 11.26 0.55
CA MET A 207 10.09 11.68 1.94
C MET A 207 9.96 10.50 2.91
N LEU A 208 9.61 9.29 2.44
CA LEU A 208 9.43 8.08 3.26
C LEU A 208 10.56 7.85 4.29
N PRO A 209 11.86 7.86 3.92
CA PRO A 209 12.91 7.62 4.89
C PRO A 209 12.93 8.64 6.02
N ASN A 210 12.67 9.91 5.72
CA ASN A 210 12.67 10.98 6.70
C ASN A 210 11.48 10.84 7.66
N VAL A 211 10.27 10.60 7.13
CA VAL A 211 9.07 10.39 7.94
C VAL A 211 9.27 9.17 8.85
N LEU A 212 9.62 8.01 8.28
CA LEU A 212 9.83 6.77 9.05
C LEU A 212 10.95 6.88 10.09
N SER A 213 12.02 7.64 9.81
CA SER A 213 13.09 7.86 10.78
C SER A 213 12.61 8.60 12.03
N LYS A 214 11.68 9.56 11.88
CA LYS A 214 11.08 10.26 13.02
C LYS A 214 10.26 9.30 13.88
N VAL A 215 9.47 8.44 13.25
CA VAL A 215 8.70 7.38 13.95
C VAL A 215 9.60 6.45 14.74
N LEU A 216 10.77 6.10 14.19
CA LEU A 216 11.70 5.21 14.86
C LEU A 216 12.33 5.86 16.11
N ILE A 217 12.54 7.18 16.08
CA ILE A 217 13.13 8.00 17.14
C ILE A 217 12.09 8.40 18.21
N ASP A 218 10.82 8.51 17.82
CA ASP A 218 9.76 8.90 18.73
C ASP A 218 9.66 7.94 19.93
N THR A 219 9.95 8.50 21.11
CA THR A 219 10.00 7.80 22.39
C THR A 219 8.63 7.58 23.00
N GLU A 220 7.58 8.25 22.51
CA GLU A 220 6.23 8.12 23.09
C GLU A 220 5.46 6.89 22.56
N TYR A 221 6.02 6.15 21.59
CA TYR A 221 5.48 4.91 21.03
C TYR A 221 4.03 4.98 20.52
N GLN A 222 3.42 6.16 20.42
CA GLN A 222 2.09 6.32 19.83
C GLN A 222 2.22 6.23 18.31
N ILE A 223 1.52 5.27 17.71
CA ILE A 223 1.37 5.26 16.25
C ILE A 223 0.52 6.48 15.90
N ASP A 224 1.16 7.50 15.33
CA ASP A 224 0.45 8.63 14.78
C ASP A 224 -0.38 8.15 13.58
N THR A 225 -1.69 8.38 13.62
CA THR A 225 -2.63 8.10 12.52
C THR A 225 -2.18 8.74 11.21
N ASN A 226 -1.46 9.86 11.31
CA ASN A 226 -0.89 10.57 10.17
C ASN A 226 0.13 9.72 9.40
N ILE A 227 0.91 8.89 10.10
CA ILE A 227 1.88 7.98 9.47
C ILE A 227 1.12 6.94 8.65
N CYS A 228 0.04 6.37 9.18
CA CYS A 228 -0.77 5.40 8.46
C CYS A 228 -1.32 6.01 7.16
N HIS A 229 -1.87 7.22 7.23
CA HIS A 229 -2.34 7.97 6.05
C HIS A 229 -1.22 8.23 5.04
N PHE A 230 -0.04 8.65 5.50
CA PHE A 230 1.10 8.87 4.62
C PHE A 230 1.57 7.59 3.93
N LEU A 231 1.63 6.48 4.67
CA LEU A 231 1.99 5.18 4.11
C LEU A 231 0.91 4.66 3.16
N ASP A 232 -0.38 4.92 3.43
CA ASP A 232 -1.47 4.57 2.52
C ASP A 232 -1.25 5.23 1.17
N LEU A 233 -1.01 6.55 1.16
CA LEU A 233 -0.71 7.31 -0.06
C LEU A 233 0.47 6.72 -0.83
N ALA A 234 1.55 6.36 -0.14
CA ALA A 234 2.71 5.74 -0.75
C ALA A 234 2.38 4.38 -1.40
N THR A 235 1.46 3.61 -0.81
CA THR A 235 1.04 2.30 -1.35
C THR A 235 -0.01 2.40 -2.46
N THR A 236 -0.83 3.46 -2.48
CA THR A 236 -1.80 3.70 -3.55
C THR A 236 -1.16 4.30 -4.79
N LEU A 237 -0.08 5.07 -4.61
CA LEU A 237 0.65 5.75 -5.68
C LEU A 237 2.12 5.29 -5.72
N PRO A 238 2.40 4.05 -6.18
CA PRO A 238 3.76 3.63 -6.45
C PRO A 238 4.28 4.35 -7.70
N PRO A 239 5.40 5.08 -7.64
CA PRO A 239 6.00 5.69 -8.82
C PRO A 239 6.65 4.61 -9.70
N LEU A 240 6.75 4.91 -10.99
CA LEU A 240 7.33 3.99 -11.98
C LEU A 240 8.85 3.79 -11.76
N GLU A 241 9.56 4.85 -11.38
CA GLU A 241 11.01 4.83 -11.15
C GLU A 241 11.35 5.48 -9.81
N ILE A 242 12.22 4.83 -9.03
CA ILE A 242 12.72 5.34 -7.74
C ILE A 242 14.20 5.02 -7.61
N ASP A 243 14.94 5.93 -6.98
CA ASP A 243 16.29 5.67 -6.50
C ASP A 243 16.35 4.47 -5.55
N GLN A 244 17.17 3.49 -5.90
CA GLN A 244 17.44 2.30 -5.10
C GLN A 244 17.87 2.61 -3.66
N ILE A 245 18.57 3.74 -3.44
CA ILE A 245 19.00 4.16 -2.10
C ILE A 245 17.79 4.49 -1.24
N VAL A 246 16.76 5.13 -1.80
CA VAL A 246 15.50 5.42 -1.11
C VAL A 246 14.81 4.11 -0.77
N CYS A 247 14.65 3.19 -1.73
CA CYS A 247 14.07 1.87 -1.50
C CYS A 247 14.79 1.11 -0.37
N LEU A 248 16.12 1.10 -0.36
CA LEU A 248 16.91 0.43 0.66
C LEU A 248 16.75 1.07 2.04
N LYS A 249 16.81 2.40 2.14
CA LYS A 249 16.62 3.12 3.41
C LYS A 249 15.23 2.86 3.97
N THR A 250 14.20 2.94 3.13
CA THR A 250 12.81 2.65 3.50
C THR A 250 12.67 1.20 3.99
N ALA A 251 13.25 0.23 3.28
CA ALA A 251 13.24 -1.18 3.70
C ALA A 251 13.89 -1.40 5.08
N VAL A 252 15.04 -0.77 5.33
CA VAL A 252 15.72 -0.84 6.64
C VAL A 252 14.85 -0.26 7.75
N LEU A 253 14.23 0.90 7.50
CA LEU A 253 13.37 1.57 8.48
C LEU A 253 12.09 0.78 8.76
N ILE A 254 11.37 0.32 7.74
CA ILE A 254 10.15 -0.49 7.91
C ILE A 254 10.46 -1.76 8.69
N THR A 255 11.52 -2.49 8.31
CA THR A 255 11.87 -3.72 9.01
C THR A 255 12.24 -3.46 10.46
N ALA A 256 12.89 -2.33 10.76
CA ALA A 256 13.20 -1.92 12.12
C ALA A 256 11.95 -1.55 12.93
N ILE A 257 11.03 -0.78 12.36
CA ILE A 257 9.83 -0.32 13.07
C ILE A 257 8.84 -1.49 13.24
N PHE A 258 8.59 -2.28 12.20
CA PHE A 258 7.68 -3.43 12.25
C PHE A 258 8.17 -4.54 13.21
N SER A 259 9.49 -4.65 13.41
CA SER A 259 10.06 -5.59 14.39
C SER A 259 10.00 -5.08 15.83
N LYS A 260 9.74 -3.78 16.05
CA LYS A 260 9.51 -3.27 17.41
C LYS A 260 8.09 -3.68 17.82
N ASN A 261 7.95 -4.24 19.01
CA ASN A 261 6.63 -4.50 19.59
C ASN A 261 5.91 -3.16 19.80
N LEU A 262 4.75 -3.02 19.17
CA LEU A 262 3.85 -1.89 19.41
C LEU A 262 3.33 -1.95 20.85
N PRO A 263 3.14 -0.81 21.52
CA PRO A 263 2.65 -0.79 22.90
C PRO A 263 1.24 -1.39 23.00
N GLU A 264 0.96 -2.03 24.14
CA GLU A 264 -0.31 -2.73 24.42
C GLU A 264 -1.54 -1.78 24.45
N HIS A 265 -1.32 -0.47 24.54
CA HIS A 265 -2.37 0.55 24.62
C HIS A 265 -2.83 1.11 23.27
N CYS A 266 -2.30 0.62 22.14
CA CYS A 266 -2.74 1.07 20.82
C CYS A 266 -4.11 0.48 20.47
N GLU A 267 -5.01 1.31 19.92
CA GLU A 267 -6.30 0.84 19.39
C GLU A 267 -6.07 -0.26 18.35
N GLU A 268 -6.83 -1.35 18.47
CA GLU A 268 -6.66 -2.55 17.63
C GLU A 268 -6.88 -2.24 16.13
N SER A 269 -7.76 -1.29 15.81
CA SER A 269 -7.99 -0.79 14.45
C SER A 269 -6.75 -0.11 13.87
N THR A 270 -6.17 0.85 14.59
CA THR A 270 -4.97 1.59 14.18
C THR A 270 -3.76 0.68 14.05
N LYS A 271 -3.62 -0.28 14.97
CA LYS A 271 -2.58 -1.31 14.90
C LYS A 271 -2.70 -2.14 13.62
N HIS A 272 -3.89 -2.68 13.33
CA HIS A 272 -4.10 -3.48 12.12
C HIS A 272 -3.90 -2.66 10.85
N HIS A 273 -4.34 -1.40 10.83
CA HIS A 273 -4.11 -0.48 9.72
C HIS A 273 -2.61 -0.28 9.50
N TYR A 274 -1.87 0.07 10.54
CA TYR A 274 -0.42 0.24 10.48
C TYR A 274 0.29 -1.03 9.97
N GLU A 275 -0.04 -2.19 10.53
CA GLU A 275 0.55 -3.47 10.13
C GLU A 275 0.29 -3.76 8.65
N TYR A 276 -0.96 -3.59 8.20
CA TYR A 276 -1.35 -3.81 6.82
C TYR A 276 -0.55 -2.94 5.85
N VAL A 277 -0.44 -1.64 6.10
CA VAL A 277 0.22 -0.72 5.18
C VAL A 277 1.73 -0.93 5.16
N CYS A 278 2.35 -1.25 6.31
CA CYS A 278 3.76 -1.64 6.36
C CYS A 278 4.05 -2.90 5.52
N LEU A 279 3.19 -3.91 5.60
CA LEU A 279 3.32 -5.14 4.82
C LEU A 279 3.12 -4.88 3.32
N LYS A 280 2.13 -4.06 2.96
CA LYS A 280 1.87 -3.66 1.57
C LYS A 280 3.06 -2.89 0.99
N LEU A 281 3.60 -1.92 1.72
CA LEU A 281 4.80 -1.18 1.32
C LEU A 281 5.99 -2.13 1.20
N GLY A 282 6.08 -3.12 2.10
CA GLY A 282 7.07 -4.19 2.03
C GLY A 282 7.01 -5.00 0.72
N LEU A 283 5.81 -5.30 0.24
CA LEU A 283 5.56 -5.97 -1.04
C LEU A 283 5.99 -5.10 -2.23
N TYR A 284 5.62 -3.82 -2.24
CA TYR A 284 6.02 -2.88 -3.31
C TYR A 284 7.54 -2.72 -3.39
N LEU A 285 8.21 -2.61 -2.24
CA LEU A 285 9.66 -2.55 -2.19
C LEU A 285 10.32 -3.79 -2.79
N LEU A 286 9.77 -5.00 -2.57
CA LEU A 286 10.29 -6.21 -3.22
C LEU A 286 10.04 -6.22 -4.73
N SER A 287 8.86 -5.78 -5.18
CA SER A 287 8.57 -5.75 -6.61
C SER A 287 9.46 -4.76 -7.35
N LEU A 288 9.68 -3.58 -6.78
CA LEU A 288 10.59 -2.54 -7.30
C LEU A 288 12.04 -3.02 -7.29
N SER A 289 12.49 -3.63 -6.18
CA SER A 289 13.84 -4.20 -6.08
C SER A 289 14.07 -5.27 -7.16
N ASN A 290 13.08 -6.13 -7.41
CA ASN A 290 13.16 -7.15 -8.45
C ASN A 290 13.09 -6.56 -9.88
N SER A 291 12.28 -5.54 -10.16
CA SER A 291 12.26 -4.90 -11.49
C SER A 291 13.60 -4.22 -11.80
N GLN A 292 14.27 -3.67 -10.79
CA GLN A 292 15.56 -3.02 -10.91
C GLN A 292 16.77 -3.97 -10.76
N ASN A 293 16.53 -5.28 -10.59
CA ASN A 293 17.56 -6.31 -10.32
C ASN A 293 18.48 -5.98 -9.11
N ASP A 294 17.98 -5.22 -8.13
CA ASP A 294 18.65 -4.99 -6.86
C ASP A 294 18.18 -6.05 -5.85
N ASN A 295 19.09 -6.70 -5.15
CA ASN A 295 18.76 -7.71 -4.14
C ASN A 295 18.94 -7.21 -2.70
N ARG A 296 19.37 -5.96 -2.49
CA ARG A 296 19.66 -5.40 -1.15
C ARG A 296 18.42 -5.33 -0.25
N VAL A 297 17.24 -5.04 -0.81
CA VAL A 297 15.96 -5.05 -0.05
C VAL A 297 15.64 -6.44 0.46
N LEU A 298 15.71 -7.45 -0.42
CA LEU A 298 15.49 -8.86 -0.06
C LEU A 298 16.47 -9.33 1.03
N LEU A 299 17.75 -8.97 0.90
CA LEU A 299 18.76 -9.28 1.92
C LEU A 299 18.46 -8.56 3.23
N THR A 300 17.91 -7.35 3.22
CA THR A 300 17.50 -6.64 4.43
C THR A 300 16.38 -7.40 5.16
N TYR A 301 15.36 -7.86 4.43
CA TYR A 301 14.23 -8.59 5.01
C TYR A 301 14.64 -9.92 5.64
N THR A 302 15.61 -10.59 5.03
CA THR A 302 16.10 -11.90 5.51
C THR A 302 17.15 -11.80 6.61
N ASN A 303 17.98 -10.75 6.62
CA ASN A 303 19.04 -10.59 7.62
C ASN A 303 18.61 -9.80 8.86
N ARG A 304 17.53 -9.01 8.81
CA ARG A 304 17.05 -8.25 9.98
C ARG A 304 16.47 -9.21 11.02
N VAL A 305 17.08 -9.22 12.19
CA VAL A 305 16.64 -10.03 13.34
C VAL A 305 15.21 -9.64 13.73
N GLY A 306 14.36 -10.64 13.94
CA GLY A 306 12.97 -10.47 14.37
C GLY A 306 11.98 -10.17 13.25
N PHE A 307 12.39 -9.59 12.11
CA PHE A 307 11.45 -9.15 11.07
C PHE A 307 10.59 -10.29 10.50
N LEU A 308 11.21 -11.36 9.99
CA LEU A 308 10.45 -12.51 9.45
C LEU A 308 9.58 -13.17 10.52
N GLN A 309 10.01 -13.16 11.79
CA GLN A 309 9.22 -13.69 12.89
C GLN A 309 8.00 -12.81 13.19
N SER A 310 8.14 -11.49 13.16
CA SER A 310 7.02 -10.55 13.29
C SER A 310 6.04 -10.67 12.12
N VAL A 311 6.53 -10.82 10.89
CA VAL A 311 5.67 -11.03 9.71
C VAL A 311 4.93 -12.37 9.82
N LEU A 312 5.59 -13.42 10.31
CA LEU A 312 4.95 -14.71 10.56
C LEU A 312 3.87 -14.60 11.66
N ALA A 313 4.10 -13.81 12.71
CA ALA A 313 3.08 -13.53 13.72
C ALA A 313 1.88 -12.76 13.14
N ALA A 314 2.12 -11.79 12.25
CA ALA A 314 1.07 -11.05 11.55
C ALA A 314 0.23 -11.93 10.61
N ALA A 315 0.79 -13.01 10.06
CA ALA A 315 0.03 -14.01 9.29
C ALA A 315 -1.04 -14.74 10.13
N ASP A 316 -0.91 -14.73 11.46
CA ASP A 316 -1.88 -15.28 12.41
C ASP A 316 -2.90 -14.23 12.92
N SER A 317 -2.86 -12.99 12.41
CA SER A 317 -3.78 -11.90 12.79
C SER A 317 -5.27 -12.26 12.62
N THR A 318 -6.11 -11.60 13.41
CA THR A 318 -7.58 -11.64 13.31
C THR A 318 -8.08 -10.86 12.09
N ASN A 319 -7.31 -9.88 11.62
CA ASN A 319 -7.63 -9.09 10.43
C ASN A 319 -7.19 -9.81 9.15
N GLU A 320 -8.14 -10.09 8.25
CA GLU A 320 -7.88 -10.82 7.01
C GLU A 320 -6.87 -10.10 6.12
N ASN A 321 -6.97 -8.78 5.97
CA ASN A 321 -6.09 -7.98 5.11
C ASN A 321 -4.63 -8.05 5.58
N VAL A 322 -4.39 -7.90 6.88
CA VAL A 322 -3.05 -8.02 7.49
C VAL A 322 -2.50 -9.43 7.25
N SER A 323 -3.30 -10.45 7.54
CA SER A 323 -2.86 -11.84 7.39
C SER A 323 -2.52 -12.19 5.93
N CYS A 324 -3.33 -11.75 4.97
CA CYS A 324 -3.09 -11.95 3.54
C CYS A 324 -1.82 -11.23 3.08
N ALA A 325 -1.64 -9.95 3.44
CA ALA A 325 -0.45 -9.19 3.08
C ALA A 325 0.82 -9.83 3.66
N ALA A 326 0.77 -10.32 4.90
CA ALA A 326 1.89 -11.04 5.53
C ALA A 326 2.22 -12.35 4.80
N LEU A 327 1.22 -13.17 4.49
CA LEU A 327 1.39 -14.44 3.77
C LEU A 327 1.94 -14.24 2.36
N GLN A 328 1.46 -13.21 1.65
CA GLN A 328 1.98 -12.81 0.35
C GLN A 328 3.44 -12.37 0.46
N LEU A 329 3.76 -11.51 1.43
CA LEU A 329 5.12 -11.02 1.65
C LEU A 329 6.10 -12.16 1.90
N LEU A 330 5.76 -13.08 2.80
CA LEU A 330 6.57 -14.28 3.06
C LEU A 330 6.76 -15.14 1.79
N SER A 331 5.70 -15.32 1.00
CA SER A 331 5.76 -16.09 -0.24
C SER A 331 6.72 -15.46 -1.26
N TYR A 332 6.66 -14.14 -1.44
CA TYR A 332 7.56 -13.40 -2.34
C TYR A 332 9.00 -13.39 -1.85
N VAL A 333 9.23 -13.23 -0.53
CA VAL A 333 10.58 -13.33 0.05
C VAL A 333 11.19 -14.69 -0.26
N ILE A 334 10.48 -15.80 -0.03
CA ILE A 334 10.97 -17.15 -0.33
C ILE A 334 11.23 -17.30 -1.84
N HIS A 335 10.31 -16.81 -2.68
CA HIS A 335 10.43 -16.90 -4.13
C HIS A 335 11.71 -16.24 -4.63
N TYR A 336 11.92 -14.96 -4.29
CA TYR A 336 13.08 -14.21 -4.76
C TYR A 336 14.38 -14.68 -4.11
N PHE A 337 14.34 -15.12 -2.85
CA PHE A 337 15.51 -15.68 -2.18
C PHE A 337 16.01 -16.95 -2.87
N THR A 338 15.09 -17.85 -3.23
CA THR A 338 15.42 -19.08 -3.93
C THR A 338 15.85 -18.80 -5.37
N LYS A 339 15.14 -17.92 -6.09
CA LYS A 339 15.47 -17.54 -7.47
C LYS A 339 16.91 -17.02 -7.60
N ASN A 340 17.39 -16.30 -6.59
CA ASN A 340 18.75 -15.76 -6.54
C ASN A 340 19.80 -16.75 -5.98
N ASN A 341 19.42 -17.99 -5.65
CA ASN A 341 20.30 -19.03 -5.10
C ASN A 341 21.04 -18.62 -3.81
N TYR A 342 20.40 -17.82 -2.95
CA TYR A 342 20.98 -17.46 -1.66
C TYR A 342 20.92 -18.63 -0.66
N GLN A 343 21.85 -18.64 0.30
CA GLN A 343 21.85 -19.60 1.41
C GLN A 343 21.39 -18.91 2.70
N PRO A 344 20.41 -19.48 3.43
CA PRO A 344 19.91 -18.87 4.65
C PRO A 344 20.94 -19.02 5.79
N LYS A 345 21.17 -17.93 6.54
CA LYS A 345 22.00 -17.97 7.77
C LYS A 345 21.28 -18.65 8.94
N SER A 346 19.96 -18.51 8.97
CA SER A 346 19.06 -19.11 9.95
C SER A 346 17.75 -19.45 9.26
N VAL A 347 17.12 -20.55 9.66
CA VAL A 347 15.85 -21.01 9.11
C VAL A 347 14.76 -20.85 10.17
N LEU A 348 13.73 -20.07 9.85
CA LEU A 348 12.54 -19.92 10.68
C LEU A 348 11.60 -21.10 10.44
N GLN A 349 11.19 -21.79 11.51
CA GLN A 349 10.32 -22.94 11.42
C GLN A 349 8.84 -22.57 11.57
N ILE A 350 8.01 -22.99 10.62
CA ILE A 350 6.55 -22.89 10.70
C ILE A 350 6.00 -24.24 11.12
N GLN A 351 5.25 -24.28 12.21
CA GLN A 351 4.67 -25.50 12.73
C GLN A 351 3.52 -25.99 11.83
N THR A 352 3.67 -27.18 11.24
CA THR A 352 2.68 -27.75 10.29
C THR A 352 1.30 -27.91 10.94
N HIS A 353 1.24 -28.20 12.24
CA HIS A 353 -0.03 -28.33 12.96
C HIS A 353 -0.80 -27.01 13.06
N LEU A 354 -0.09 -25.86 13.15
CA LEU A 354 -0.72 -24.53 13.14
C LEU A 354 -1.31 -24.24 11.76
N ILE A 355 -0.57 -24.53 10.69
CA ILE A 355 -1.07 -24.40 9.31
C ILE A 355 -2.36 -25.20 9.12
N ILE A 356 -2.38 -26.45 9.57
CA ILE A 356 -3.58 -27.31 9.49
C ILE A 356 -4.77 -26.71 10.26
N LYS A 357 -4.51 -26.11 11.43
CA LYS A 357 -5.53 -25.45 12.25
C LYS A 357 -6.07 -24.19 11.56
N THR A 358 -5.20 -23.39 10.95
CA THR A 358 -5.57 -22.17 10.22
C THR A 358 -6.36 -22.48 8.95
N LEU A 359 -5.89 -23.44 8.12
CA LEU A 359 -6.63 -23.90 6.93
C LEU A 359 -8.01 -24.50 7.26
N LYS A 360 -8.22 -25.01 8.48
CA LYS A 360 -9.55 -25.46 8.93
C LYS A 360 -10.52 -24.29 9.12
N ARG A 361 -10.03 -23.13 9.56
CA ARG A 361 -10.84 -21.93 9.80
C ARG A 361 -11.10 -21.17 8.49
N ASP A 362 -10.10 -21.11 7.62
CA ASP A 362 -10.09 -20.20 6.46
C ASP A 362 -10.36 -20.92 5.13
N SER A 363 -11.15 -22.00 5.15
CA SER A 363 -11.34 -22.87 3.99
C SER A 363 -11.99 -22.20 2.78
N THR A 364 -12.70 -21.09 2.99
CA THR A 364 -13.45 -20.34 1.97
C THR A 364 -12.89 -18.95 1.69
N ASN A 365 -11.85 -18.51 2.41
CA ASN A 365 -11.39 -17.12 2.41
C ASN A 365 -10.09 -16.93 1.61
N GLU A 366 -9.73 -15.69 1.29
CA GLU A 366 -8.50 -15.37 0.55
C GLU A 366 -7.24 -15.68 1.36
N ARG A 367 -7.34 -15.55 2.69
CA ARG A 367 -6.31 -15.99 3.63
C ARG A 367 -5.91 -17.45 3.40
N GLY A 368 -6.89 -18.32 3.18
CA GLY A 368 -6.66 -19.73 2.90
C GLY A 368 -5.83 -19.93 1.62
N ALA A 369 -6.16 -19.22 0.54
CA ALA A 369 -5.40 -19.28 -0.72
C ALA A 369 -3.97 -18.76 -0.56
N SER A 370 -3.79 -17.66 0.17
CA SER A 370 -2.47 -17.07 0.45
C SER A 370 -1.60 -17.99 1.31
N LEU A 371 -2.20 -18.68 2.28
CA LEU A 371 -1.51 -19.66 3.11
C LEU A 371 -1.09 -20.89 2.29
N LEU A 372 -1.95 -21.39 1.38
CA LEU A 372 -1.60 -22.46 0.45
C LEU A 372 -0.42 -22.06 -0.45
N GLN A 373 -0.42 -20.81 -0.95
CA GLN A 373 0.69 -20.30 -1.75
C GLN A 373 2.00 -20.28 -0.96
N LEU A 374 1.98 -19.86 0.32
CA LEU A 374 3.15 -19.92 1.19
C LEU A 374 3.66 -21.36 1.37
N VAL A 375 2.74 -22.29 1.67
CA VAL A 375 3.07 -23.72 1.84
C VAL A 375 3.69 -24.30 0.57
N TYR A 376 3.11 -24.00 -0.59
CA TYR A 376 3.65 -24.37 -1.89
C TYR A 376 5.09 -23.85 -2.07
N MET A 377 5.32 -22.55 -1.77
CA MET A 377 6.64 -21.95 -1.88
C MET A 377 7.67 -22.61 -0.97
N VAL A 378 7.33 -22.90 0.30
CA VAL A 378 8.23 -23.58 1.24
C VAL A 378 8.54 -25.02 0.76
N LEU A 379 7.52 -25.77 0.35
CA LEU A 379 7.69 -27.17 -0.07
C LEU A 379 8.52 -27.31 -1.35
N ASN A 380 8.34 -26.39 -2.31
CA ASN A 380 9.01 -26.44 -3.60
C ASN A 380 10.49 -26.01 -3.53
N THR A 381 10.87 -25.25 -2.50
CA THR A 381 12.22 -24.68 -2.32
C THR A 381 13.09 -25.53 -1.39
N GLY A 382 12.49 -26.25 -0.43
CA GLY A 382 13.22 -27.21 0.41
C GLY A 382 14.18 -26.53 1.39
N ALA A 383 15.37 -27.10 1.62
CA ALA A 383 16.33 -26.64 2.64
C ALA A 383 17.05 -25.32 2.29
N SER A 384 16.86 -24.76 1.09
CA SER A 384 17.48 -23.49 0.66
C SER A 384 16.64 -22.25 0.99
N SER A 385 15.49 -22.43 1.65
CA SER A 385 14.59 -21.33 2.03
C SER A 385 14.87 -20.81 3.45
N PRO A 386 14.71 -19.50 3.70
CA PRO A 386 14.76 -18.93 5.06
C PRO A 386 13.59 -19.39 5.95
N LEU A 387 12.56 -20.02 5.37
CA LEU A 387 11.41 -20.60 6.08
C LEU A 387 11.28 -22.09 5.75
N ALA A 388 11.06 -22.92 6.77
CA ALA A 388 10.85 -24.36 6.62
C ALA A 388 9.67 -24.87 7.46
N LEU A 389 9.04 -25.97 7.01
CA LEU A 389 7.98 -26.62 7.77
C LEU A 389 8.57 -27.51 8.87
N ALA A 390 8.12 -27.30 10.11
CA ALA A 390 8.36 -28.20 11.22
C ALA A 390 7.22 -29.23 11.31
N TYR A 391 7.58 -30.51 11.30
CA TYR A 391 6.65 -31.64 11.32
C TYR A 391 6.44 -32.23 12.72
N SER A 392 7.20 -31.77 13.73
CA SER A 392 7.06 -32.12 15.16
C SER A 392 7.31 -30.92 16.05
N VAL A 393 6.82 -31.03 17.29
CA VAL A 393 7.18 -30.16 18.42
C VAL A 393 8.53 -30.59 19.04
N GLU A 394 8.93 -31.85 18.84
CA GLU A 394 10.18 -32.43 19.32
C GLU A 394 11.33 -32.30 18.30
N ASP A 395 12.58 -32.18 18.78
CA ASP A 395 13.79 -31.94 17.98
C ASP A 395 14.13 -33.06 16.96
N GLN A 396 13.50 -34.23 17.05
CA GLN A 396 13.65 -35.34 16.09
C GLN A 396 12.31 -36.05 15.77
N PRO A 397 11.61 -35.64 14.70
CA PRO A 397 10.35 -36.28 14.31
C PRO A 397 10.58 -37.70 13.78
N THR A 398 9.95 -38.70 14.40
CA THR A 398 9.85 -40.05 13.80
C THR A 398 9.17 -39.99 12.43
N VAL A 399 9.57 -40.88 11.50
CA VAL A 399 9.02 -40.94 10.13
C VAL A 399 7.48 -41.02 10.12
N ASN A 400 6.88 -41.69 11.10
CA ASN A 400 5.42 -41.80 11.22
C ASN A 400 4.72 -40.46 11.54
N ILE A 401 5.33 -39.60 12.36
CA ILE A 401 4.74 -38.30 12.72
C ILE A 401 4.76 -37.36 11.49
N GLN A 402 5.83 -37.41 10.69
CA GLN A 402 5.94 -36.66 9.44
C GLN A 402 4.90 -37.10 8.41
N CYS A 403 4.72 -38.42 8.24
CA CYS A 403 3.67 -38.98 7.40
C CYS A 403 2.27 -38.49 7.82
N ASN A 404 1.99 -38.47 9.12
CA ASN A 404 0.69 -38.02 9.63
C ASN A 404 0.45 -36.52 9.39
N ALA A 405 1.47 -35.69 9.61
CA ALA A 405 1.38 -34.24 9.36
C ALA A 405 1.13 -33.93 7.87
N LEU A 406 1.89 -34.53 6.96
CA LEU A 406 1.71 -34.33 5.52
C LEU A 406 0.37 -34.89 5.01
N ARG A 407 -0.08 -36.04 5.53
CA ARG A 407 -1.42 -36.58 5.21
C ARG A 407 -2.54 -35.65 5.68
N ALA A 408 -2.43 -35.12 6.90
CA ALA A 408 -3.41 -34.17 7.43
C ALA A 408 -3.43 -32.86 6.64
N LEU A 409 -2.25 -32.36 6.23
CA LEU A 409 -2.14 -31.21 5.35
C LEU A 409 -2.78 -31.47 3.98
N MET A 410 -2.47 -32.59 3.33
CA MET A 410 -3.11 -32.99 2.08
C MET A 410 -4.63 -33.01 2.25
N LEU A 411 -5.17 -33.65 3.30
CA LEU A 411 -6.60 -33.72 3.55
C LEU A 411 -7.25 -32.33 3.61
N ARG A 412 -6.60 -31.36 4.27
CA ARG A 412 -7.10 -29.99 4.32
C ARG A 412 -7.11 -29.32 2.97
N ILE A 413 -6.03 -29.45 2.19
CA ILE A 413 -5.95 -28.89 0.84
C ILE A 413 -7.07 -29.44 -0.04
N GLN A 414 -7.38 -30.72 0.07
CA GLN A 414 -8.46 -31.35 -0.72
C GLN A 414 -9.83 -30.78 -0.38
N LEU A 415 -10.12 -30.54 0.90
CA LEU A 415 -11.39 -29.94 1.30
C LEU A 415 -11.55 -28.54 0.69
N MET A 416 -10.45 -27.79 0.58
CA MET A 416 -10.46 -26.48 -0.07
C MET A 416 -10.61 -26.57 -1.59
N LEU A 417 -10.05 -27.59 -2.25
CA LEU A 417 -10.25 -27.82 -3.68
C LEU A 417 -11.71 -28.13 -4.04
N CYS A 418 -12.50 -28.62 -3.08
CA CYS A 418 -13.92 -28.88 -3.27
C CYS A 418 -14.80 -27.62 -3.12
N CYS A 419 -14.25 -26.47 -2.68
CA CYS A 419 -14.96 -25.21 -2.61
C CYS A 419 -15.14 -24.62 -4.03
N ARG A 420 -16.39 -24.40 -4.45
CA ARG A 420 -16.73 -23.97 -5.82
C ARG A 420 -16.53 -22.46 -6.06
N ASP A 421 -16.40 -21.68 -5.00
CA ASP A 421 -16.58 -20.24 -5.07
C ASP A 421 -15.28 -19.46 -5.34
N SER A 422 -14.10 -20.10 -5.35
CA SER A 422 -12.81 -19.40 -5.53
C SER A 422 -11.87 -20.11 -6.51
N LYS A 423 -11.63 -19.48 -7.68
CA LYS A 423 -10.64 -19.94 -8.67
C LYS A 423 -9.21 -19.95 -8.10
N ASN A 424 -8.85 -18.94 -7.32
CA ASN A 424 -7.52 -18.81 -6.71
C ASN A 424 -7.20 -19.95 -5.74
N GLN A 425 -8.18 -20.39 -4.95
CA GLN A 425 -8.04 -21.54 -4.06
C GLN A 425 -7.82 -22.85 -4.82
N SER A 426 -8.56 -23.06 -5.91
CA SER A 426 -8.38 -24.25 -6.76
C SER A 426 -6.97 -24.31 -7.35
N THR A 427 -6.50 -23.22 -7.95
CA THR A 427 -5.15 -23.10 -8.51
C THR A 427 -4.06 -23.31 -7.45
N ALA A 428 -4.16 -22.63 -6.30
CA ALA A 428 -3.20 -22.76 -5.21
C ALA A 428 -3.19 -24.17 -4.61
N GLY A 429 -4.37 -24.79 -4.46
CA GLY A 429 -4.52 -26.14 -3.93
C GLY A 429 -3.84 -27.20 -4.79
N TRP A 430 -4.05 -27.17 -6.11
CA TRP A 430 -3.43 -28.12 -7.05
C TRP A 430 -1.90 -27.98 -7.09
N LYS A 431 -1.39 -26.74 -7.11
CA LYS A 431 0.06 -26.45 -7.01
C LYS A 431 0.63 -27.01 -5.71
N THR A 432 -0.05 -26.78 -4.60
CA THR A 432 0.40 -27.22 -3.27
C THR A 432 0.43 -28.76 -3.19
N LEU A 433 -0.63 -29.46 -3.63
CA LEU A 433 -0.64 -30.92 -3.65
C LEU A 433 0.51 -31.50 -4.49
N SER A 434 0.77 -30.90 -5.66
CA SER A 434 1.90 -31.31 -6.52
C SER A 434 3.25 -31.11 -5.83
N SER A 435 3.42 -29.99 -5.10
CA SER A 435 4.65 -29.71 -4.35
C SER A 435 4.89 -30.66 -3.17
N ILE A 436 3.84 -31.21 -2.54
CA ILE A 436 3.99 -32.22 -1.49
C ILE A 436 4.67 -33.48 -2.04
N PHE A 437 4.26 -33.93 -3.22
CA PHE A 437 4.90 -35.07 -3.89
C PHE A 437 6.35 -34.75 -4.26
N LYS A 438 6.61 -33.58 -4.85
CA LYS A 438 7.98 -33.15 -5.19
C LYS A 438 8.86 -33.08 -3.95
N HIS A 439 8.36 -32.53 -2.84
CA HIS A 439 9.08 -32.46 -1.57
C HIS A 439 9.44 -33.84 -1.02
N ALA A 440 8.48 -34.79 -1.06
CA ALA A 440 8.69 -36.17 -0.63
C ALA A 440 9.80 -36.88 -1.44
N ILE A 441 9.90 -36.60 -2.74
CA ILE A 441 10.93 -37.17 -3.62
C ILE A 441 12.28 -36.48 -3.40
N VAL A 442 12.33 -35.17 -3.62
CA VAL A 442 13.58 -34.40 -3.76
C VAL A 442 14.25 -34.18 -2.42
N THR A 443 13.46 -33.88 -1.38
CA THR A 443 14.01 -33.47 -0.08
C THR A 443 14.15 -34.62 0.90
N LYS A 444 13.22 -35.59 0.86
CA LYS A 444 13.18 -36.70 1.83
C LYS A 444 13.67 -38.03 1.27
N ASN A 445 13.57 -38.25 -0.04
CA ASN A 445 13.85 -39.53 -0.70
C ASN A 445 13.19 -40.73 0.03
N ASP A 446 11.98 -40.54 0.56
CA ASP A 446 11.30 -41.53 1.38
C ASP A 446 10.26 -42.30 0.56
N THR A 447 10.63 -43.52 0.16
CA THR A 447 9.76 -44.39 -0.65
C THR A 447 8.49 -44.83 0.09
N LYS A 448 8.52 -44.92 1.43
CA LYS A 448 7.36 -45.31 2.24
C LYS A 448 6.36 -44.16 2.33
N LEU A 449 6.85 -42.93 2.48
CA LEU A 449 6.03 -41.73 2.41
C LEU A 449 5.38 -41.61 1.03
N ILE A 450 6.16 -41.72 -0.06
CA ILE A 450 5.62 -41.64 -1.43
C ILE A 450 4.51 -42.68 -1.64
N ALA A 451 4.75 -43.95 -1.28
CA ALA A 451 3.74 -45.00 -1.41
C ALA A 451 2.48 -44.70 -0.60
N THR A 452 2.63 -44.16 0.62
CA THR A 452 1.51 -43.78 1.47
C THR A 452 0.72 -42.62 0.87
N LEU A 453 1.38 -41.60 0.31
CA LEU A 453 0.70 -40.43 -0.25
C LEU A 453 0.01 -40.73 -1.59
N THR A 454 0.59 -41.57 -2.44
CA THR A 454 0.00 -41.93 -3.76
C THR A 454 -1.16 -42.89 -3.65
N SER A 455 -1.18 -43.76 -2.62
CA SER A 455 -2.23 -44.77 -2.42
C SER A 455 -3.49 -44.24 -1.73
N GLN A 456 -3.65 -42.93 -1.62
CA GLN A 456 -4.75 -42.35 -0.85
C GLN A 456 -6.08 -42.44 -1.63
N PRO A 457 -7.13 -43.09 -1.09
CA PRO A 457 -8.37 -43.34 -1.82
C PRO A 457 -9.09 -42.08 -2.32
N TRP A 458 -8.98 -40.98 -1.57
CA TRP A 458 -9.64 -39.72 -1.88
C TRP A 458 -9.04 -39.00 -3.11
N THR A 459 -7.79 -39.31 -3.51
CA THR A 459 -7.17 -38.66 -4.69
C THR A 459 -7.98 -38.96 -5.95
N HIS A 460 -8.51 -40.17 -6.01
CA HIS A 460 -9.39 -40.62 -7.08
C HIS A 460 -10.73 -39.86 -7.10
N THR A 461 -11.31 -39.58 -5.93
CA THR A 461 -12.54 -38.79 -5.80
C THR A 461 -12.33 -37.35 -6.29
N LEU A 462 -11.19 -36.75 -5.94
CA LEU A 462 -10.84 -35.42 -6.42
C LEU A 462 -10.64 -35.35 -7.93
N ILE A 463 -9.96 -36.34 -8.52
CA ILE A 463 -9.80 -36.43 -9.97
C ILE A 463 -11.17 -36.53 -10.63
N GLN A 464 -12.05 -37.39 -10.11
CA GLN A 464 -13.42 -37.51 -10.63
C GLN A 464 -14.18 -36.18 -10.51
N PHE A 465 -14.05 -35.48 -9.39
CA PHE A 465 -14.66 -34.16 -9.19
C PHE A 465 -14.14 -33.13 -10.19
N GLN A 466 -12.82 -33.00 -10.37
CA GLN A 466 -12.24 -32.02 -11.30
C GLN A 466 -12.57 -32.34 -12.76
N LEU A 467 -12.67 -33.61 -13.14
CA LEU A 467 -13.09 -34.03 -14.48
C LEU A 467 -14.54 -33.63 -14.82
N THR A 468 -15.34 -33.23 -13.83
CA THR A 468 -16.68 -32.65 -14.05
C THR A 468 -16.69 -31.12 -14.19
N GLN A 469 -15.50 -30.50 -14.14
CA GLN A 469 -15.29 -29.06 -14.21
C GLN A 469 -14.29 -28.72 -15.32
N ASP A 470 -14.01 -27.42 -15.51
CA ASP A 470 -12.97 -26.96 -16.42
C ASP A 470 -11.58 -27.46 -15.97
N LEU A 471 -10.81 -27.97 -16.94
CA LEU A 471 -9.47 -28.48 -16.69
C LEU A 471 -8.47 -27.32 -16.58
N THR A 472 -7.68 -27.33 -15.51
CA THR A 472 -6.61 -26.34 -15.29
C THR A 472 -5.23 -26.94 -15.55
N PRO A 473 -4.23 -26.14 -15.96
CA PRO A 473 -2.87 -26.63 -16.16
C PRO A 473 -2.26 -27.16 -14.84
N GLU A 474 -2.62 -26.56 -13.70
CA GLU A 474 -2.22 -27.03 -12.38
C GLU A 474 -2.73 -28.43 -12.06
N PHE A 475 -4.00 -28.71 -12.37
CA PHE A 475 -4.59 -30.03 -12.19
C PHE A 475 -3.88 -31.08 -13.05
N LEU A 476 -3.62 -30.78 -14.32
CA LEU A 476 -2.94 -31.71 -15.23
C LEU A 476 -1.50 -31.99 -14.76
N THR A 477 -0.79 -30.96 -14.30
CA THR A 477 0.56 -31.10 -13.73
C THR A 477 0.55 -31.98 -12.47
N PHE A 478 -0.39 -31.75 -11.56
CA PHE A 478 -0.58 -32.60 -10.38
C PHE A 478 -0.83 -34.05 -10.80
N THR A 479 -1.74 -34.25 -11.74
CA THR A 479 -2.19 -35.57 -12.19
C THR A 479 -1.05 -36.36 -12.84
N GLN A 480 -0.26 -35.71 -13.69
CA GLN A 480 0.94 -36.30 -14.29
C GLN A 480 1.94 -36.76 -13.21
N ASN A 481 2.21 -35.90 -12.23
CA ASN A 481 3.14 -36.22 -11.14
C ASN A 481 2.63 -37.38 -10.28
N TRP A 482 1.35 -37.34 -9.89
CA TRP A 482 0.72 -38.42 -9.12
C TRP A 482 0.74 -39.75 -9.88
N LEU A 483 0.35 -39.77 -11.16
CA LEU A 483 0.35 -40.97 -11.99
C LEU A 483 1.74 -41.58 -12.14
N THR A 484 2.75 -40.75 -12.38
CA THR A 484 4.14 -41.20 -12.50
C THR A 484 4.59 -41.92 -11.23
N LEU A 485 4.30 -41.34 -10.06
CA LEU A 485 4.67 -41.92 -8.77
C LEU A 485 3.82 -43.14 -8.42
N LEU A 486 2.54 -43.13 -8.78
CA LEU A 486 1.66 -44.28 -8.62
C LEU A 486 2.15 -45.46 -9.45
N LYS A 487 2.54 -45.25 -10.72
CA LYS A 487 3.11 -46.29 -11.58
C LYS A 487 4.37 -46.90 -10.97
N ILE A 488 5.29 -46.07 -10.48
CA ILE A 488 6.51 -46.53 -9.79
C ILE A 488 6.16 -47.35 -8.53
N THR A 489 5.18 -46.89 -7.74
CA THR A 489 4.73 -47.57 -6.52
C THR A 489 4.12 -48.93 -6.85
N ILE A 490 3.28 -48.99 -7.89
CA ILE A 490 2.65 -50.24 -8.36
C ILE A 490 3.71 -51.24 -8.80
N LYS A 491 4.67 -50.83 -9.65
CA LYS A 491 5.75 -51.71 -10.12
C LYS A 491 6.57 -52.28 -8.97
N LYS A 492 7.00 -51.45 -8.02
CA LYS A 492 7.72 -51.91 -6.81
C LYS A 492 6.90 -52.90 -5.97
N CYS A 493 5.58 -52.68 -5.83
CA CYS A 493 4.72 -53.59 -5.10
C CYS A 493 4.48 -54.92 -5.82
N GLN A 494 4.45 -54.90 -7.16
CA GLN A 494 4.37 -56.11 -7.99
C GLN A 494 5.67 -56.93 -7.91
N GLU A 495 6.84 -56.28 -7.97
CA GLU A 495 8.15 -56.91 -7.77
C GLU A 495 8.28 -57.56 -6.38
N MET A 496 7.62 -56.99 -5.37
CA MET A 496 7.58 -57.55 -4.01
C MET A 496 6.47 -58.60 -3.78
N ASN A 497 5.74 -59.04 -4.83
CA ASN A 497 4.59 -59.96 -4.75
C ASN A 497 3.47 -59.51 -3.79
N LYS A 498 3.34 -58.21 -3.51
CA LYS A 498 2.39 -57.70 -2.51
C LYS A 498 1.02 -57.28 -3.06
N ILE A 499 0.88 -57.06 -4.37
CA ILE A 499 -0.38 -56.53 -4.96
C ILE A 499 -0.66 -57.18 -6.33
N GLN A 500 -1.85 -57.77 -6.48
CA GLN A 500 -2.49 -58.04 -7.78
C GLN A 500 -3.68 -57.08 -7.94
N HIS A 501 -3.66 -56.24 -8.97
CA HIS A 501 -4.75 -55.28 -9.22
C HIS A 501 -5.96 -56.00 -9.85
N CYS A 502 -7.06 -56.09 -9.11
CA CYS A 502 -8.35 -56.57 -9.62
C CYS A 502 -9.02 -55.49 -10.48
N LYS A 503 -9.75 -55.88 -11.55
CA LYS A 503 -10.53 -54.98 -12.43
C LYS A 503 -11.49 -54.04 -11.67
N GLN A 504 -11.90 -54.42 -10.46
CA GLN A 504 -12.77 -53.60 -9.60
C GLN A 504 -12.02 -52.55 -8.78
N SER A 505 -10.69 -52.48 -8.88
CA SER A 505 -9.87 -51.54 -8.12
C SER A 505 -10.20 -50.09 -8.49
N LEU A 506 -10.14 -49.23 -7.47
CA LEU A 506 -10.45 -47.81 -7.59
C LEU A 506 -9.47 -47.11 -8.54
N VAL A 507 -8.23 -47.60 -8.61
CA VAL A 507 -7.18 -47.18 -9.56
C VAL A 507 -7.63 -47.37 -11.01
N ILE A 508 -8.06 -48.59 -11.39
CA ILE A 508 -8.48 -48.90 -12.76
C ILE A 508 -9.71 -48.07 -13.14
N LYS A 509 -10.67 -47.92 -12.24
CA LYS A 509 -11.86 -47.08 -12.47
C LYS A 509 -11.49 -45.62 -12.76
N THR A 510 -10.54 -45.05 -12.01
CA THR A 510 -10.05 -43.69 -12.25
C THR A 510 -9.31 -43.57 -13.57
N MET A 511 -8.46 -44.53 -13.93
CA MET A 511 -7.75 -44.54 -15.21
C MET A 511 -8.72 -44.54 -16.40
N VAL A 512 -9.76 -45.39 -16.36
CA VAL A 512 -10.80 -45.44 -17.39
C VAL A 512 -11.58 -44.12 -17.48
N LEU A 513 -11.93 -43.53 -16.33
CA LEU A 513 -12.63 -42.24 -16.27
C LEU A 513 -11.80 -41.11 -16.90
N MET A 514 -10.50 -41.07 -16.58
CA MET A 514 -9.56 -40.08 -17.13
C MET A 514 -9.45 -40.21 -18.64
N LYS A 515 -9.29 -41.44 -19.17
CA LYS A 515 -9.20 -41.67 -20.61
C LYS A 515 -10.46 -41.22 -21.36
N LYS A 516 -11.63 -41.33 -20.74
CA LYS A 516 -12.91 -40.91 -21.32
C LYS A 516 -13.09 -39.39 -21.36
N ASN A 517 -12.61 -38.69 -20.32
CA ASN A 517 -12.95 -37.28 -20.08
C ASN A 517 -11.81 -36.29 -20.41
N LEU A 518 -10.56 -36.75 -20.53
CA LEU A 518 -9.44 -35.92 -20.98
C LEU A 518 -9.44 -35.84 -22.51
N ILE A 519 -10.07 -34.82 -23.07
CA ILE A 519 -10.04 -34.53 -24.51
C ILE A 519 -8.76 -33.76 -24.84
N ALA A 520 -7.94 -34.29 -25.75
CA ALA A 520 -6.65 -33.69 -26.14
C ALA A 520 -6.85 -32.55 -27.17
N GLU A 521 -7.48 -31.45 -26.76
CA GLU A 521 -7.76 -30.29 -27.62
C GLU A 521 -7.34 -28.96 -26.97
N GLY A 522 -6.98 -27.98 -27.81
CA GLY A 522 -6.63 -26.61 -27.37
C GLY A 522 -5.25 -26.46 -26.72
N ALA A 523 -5.10 -25.41 -25.89
CA ALA A 523 -3.82 -25.01 -25.29
C ALA A 523 -3.22 -26.02 -24.29
N LEU A 524 -4.01 -26.99 -23.81
CA LEU A 524 -3.58 -28.01 -22.85
C LEU A 524 -3.25 -29.37 -23.48
N LYS A 525 -3.31 -29.46 -24.83
CA LYS A 525 -3.16 -30.71 -25.58
C LYS A 525 -1.92 -31.51 -25.22
N GLU A 526 -0.75 -30.89 -25.20
CA GLU A 526 0.53 -31.58 -24.97
C GLU A 526 0.62 -32.22 -23.57
N ILE A 527 0.09 -31.55 -22.53
CA ILE A 527 0.12 -32.07 -21.16
C ILE A 527 -0.92 -33.19 -21.00
N SER A 528 -2.11 -33.02 -21.59
CA SER A 528 -3.16 -34.05 -21.60
C SER A 528 -2.70 -35.33 -22.30
N GLU A 529 -1.99 -35.23 -23.43
CA GLU A 529 -1.41 -36.38 -24.13
C GLU A 529 -0.39 -37.12 -23.25
N LYS A 530 0.52 -36.40 -22.59
CA LYS A 530 1.49 -37.00 -21.65
C LYS A 530 0.80 -37.73 -20.50
N VAL A 531 -0.29 -37.18 -19.97
CA VAL A 531 -1.11 -37.84 -18.93
C VAL A 531 -1.75 -39.12 -19.49
N LEU A 532 -2.36 -39.06 -20.68
CA LEU A 532 -3.01 -40.21 -21.31
C LEU A 532 -2.05 -41.36 -21.61
N VAL A 533 -0.82 -41.08 -22.05
CA VAL A 533 0.22 -42.11 -22.25
C VAL A 533 0.50 -42.88 -20.96
N ILE A 534 0.63 -42.19 -19.82
CA ILE A 534 0.86 -42.86 -18.53
C ILE A 534 -0.36 -43.68 -18.09
N VAL A 535 -1.57 -43.18 -18.36
CA VAL A 535 -2.83 -43.89 -18.08
C VAL A 535 -2.91 -45.20 -18.88
N ASP A 536 -2.59 -45.14 -20.18
CA ASP A 536 -2.61 -46.31 -21.06
C ASP A 536 -1.59 -47.36 -20.61
N ASP A 537 -0.36 -46.94 -20.29
CA ASP A 537 0.67 -47.84 -19.76
C ASP A 537 0.20 -48.60 -18.50
N ILE A 538 -0.46 -47.93 -17.55
CA ILE A 538 -0.95 -48.55 -16.31
C ILE A 538 -2.06 -49.56 -16.61
N LEU A 539 -2.94 -49.27 -17.58
CA LEU A 539 -4.04 -50.14 -17.97
C LEU A 539 -3.55 -51.39 -18.72
N GLU A 540 -2.55 -51.24 -19.60
CA GLU A 540 -1.87 -52.33 -20.29
C GLU A 540 -1.13 -53.25 -19.31
N ASP A 541 -0.34 -52.69 -18.39
CA ASP A 541 0.37 -53.42 -17.32
C ASP A 541 -0.62 -54.20 -16.43
N SER A 542 -1.85 -53.70 -16.28
CA SER A 542 -2.92 -54.33 -15.48
C SER A 542 -3.75 -55.37 -16.25
N LYS A 543 -3.44 -55.65 -17.52
CA LYS A 543 -4.17 -56.57 -18.41
C LYS A 543 -5.68 -56.24 -18.52
N VAL A 544 -6.04 -54.97 -18.38
CA VAL A 544 -7.43 -54.52 -18.56
C VAL A 544 -7.67 -54.32 -20.06
N LYS A 545 -8.09 -55.39 -20.75
CA LYS A 545 -8.65 -55.26 -22.10
C LYS A 545 -10.05 -54.63 -22.00
N TYR A 546 -10.27 -53.60 -22.80
CA TYR A 546 -11.55 -52.91 -22.99
C TYR A 546 -12.63 -53.87 -23.51
#